data_AF-A0A916BGD7-F1
#
_entry.id   AF-A0A916BGD7-F1
#
_cell.length_a   1.000
_cell.length_b   1.000
_cell.length_c   1.000
_cell.angle_alpha   90.00
_cell.angle_beta   90.00
_cell.angle_gamma   90.00
#
_symmetry.space_group_name_H-M   'P 1'
#
loop_
_entity.id
_entity.type
_entity.pdbx_description
1 polymer ?
#
loop_
_entity_poly.entity_id
_entity_poly.type
_entity_poly.pdbx_seq_one_letter_code
_entity_poly.pdbx_strand_id
1 'polypeptide(L)'
;MNFARTNLFIAWFLIPETLAMGWVAFVGRMLLELLGVSTEEEGIPGRIVGALLLLGVVSAVQIMRGSLAPVGNPEGRGYRFGHRWVLAANILAALLFIFPFTWQLLPNRDVVMVFSKFTIAFGYWVMAMWGIGFSFIYQSGLPAKSSSTSHS
;
A
#
# COMPACT_ATOMS: atom_id res chain seq x y z
N MET A 1 -9.88 11.53 -11.98
CA MET A 1 -9.84 11.17 -10.55
C MET A 1 -8.91 12.13 -9.82
N ASN A 2 -9.27 12.68 -8.66
CA ASN A 2 -8.41 13.61 -7.91
C ASN A 2 -7.11 12.88 -7.48
N PHE A 3 -5.94 13.50 -7.67
CA PHE A 3 -4.63 12.95 -7.29
C PHE A 3 -4.62 12.41 -5.86
N ALA A 4 -5.14 13.18 -4.90
CA ALA A 4 -5.16 12.79 -3.49
C ALA A 4 -5.94 11.49 -3.25
N ARG A 5 -7.10 11.35 -3.89
CA ARG A 5 -7.92 10.13 -3.81
C ARG A 5 -7.23 8.93 -4.45
N THR A 6 -6.59 9.14 -5.59
CA THR A 6 -5.85 8.09 -6.30
C THR A 6 -4.64 7.63 -5.49
N ASN A 7 -3.92 8.57 -4.88
CA ASN A 7 -2.76 8.28 -4.07
C ASN A 7 -3.13 7.46 -2.81
N LEU A 8 -4.26 7.78 -2.16
CA LEU A 8 -4.77 6.98 -1.04
C LEU A 8 -5.31 5.63 -1.49
N PHE A 9 -5.98 5.54 -2.64
CA PHE A 9 -6.40 4.27 -3.22
C PHE A 9 -5.22 3.32 -3.42
N ILE A 10 -4.15 3.82 -4.05
CA ILE A 10 -2.93 3.04 -4.28
C ILE A 10 -2.31 2.61 -2.94
N ALA A 11 -2.29 3.48 -1.92
CA ALA A 11 -1.79 3.11 -0.61
C ALA A 11 -2.61 1.98 0.03
N TRP A 12 -3.94 2.06 0.01
CA TRP A 12 -4.81 1.02 0.56
C TRP A 12 -4.78 -0.30 -0.21
N PHE A 13 -4.44 -0.25 -1.49
CA PHE A 13 -4.15 -1.44 -2.27
C PHE A 13 -2.78 -2.04 -1.92
N LEU A 14 -1.74 -1.21 -1.80
CA LEU A 14 -0.37 -1.69 -1.58
C LEU A 14 -0.05 -2.05 -0.13
N ILE A 15 -0.78 -1.50 0.86
CA ILE A 15 -0.57 -1.84 2.28
C ILE A 15 -0.80 -3.34 2.53
N PRO A 16 -1.95 -3.94 2.15
CA PRO A 16 -2.15 -5.38 2.33
C PRO A 16 -1.20 -6.22 1.48
N GLU A 17 -0.85 -5.78 0.27
CA GLU A 17 0.17 -6.45 -0.57
C GLU A 17 1.55 -6.47 0.10
N THR A 18 1.88 -5.43 0.87
CA THR A 18 3.17 -5.33 1.57
C THR A 18 3.16 -6.12 2.88
N LEU A 19 2.06 -6.10 3.64
CA LEU A 19 1.98 -6.73 4.96
C LEU A 19 1.59 -8.21 4.92
N ALA A 20 0.76 -8.60 3.97
CA ALA A 20 0.08 -9.88 3.94
C ALA A 20 0.19 -10.55 2.56
N MET A 21 1.29 -10.30 1.84
CA MET A 21 1.53 -10.82 0.49
C MET A 21 1.23 -12.32 0.36
N GLY A 22 1.70 -13.12 1.32
CA GLY A 22 1.46 -14.57 1.34
C GLY A 22 -0.01 -14.94 1.47
N TRP A 23 -0.78 -14.20 2.27
CA TRP A 23 -2.23 -14.40 2.42
C TRP A 23 -3.00 -13.99 1.17
N VAL A 24 -2.63 -12.87 0.54
CA VAL A 24 -3.24 -12.43 -0.71
C VAL A 24 -3.02 -13.48 -1.80
N ALA A 25 -1.78 -13.95 -1.94
CA ALA A 25 -1.43 -15.02 -2.89
C ALA A 25 -2.17 -16.32 -2.59
N PHE A 26 -2.28 -16.69 -1.32
CA PHE A 26 -3.01 -17.88 -0.88
C PHE A 26 -4.50 -17.82 -1.24
N VAL A 27 -5.16 -16.68 -1.01
CA VAL A 27 -6.57 -16.51 -1.36
C VAL A 27 -6.77 -16.61 -2.87
N GLY A 28 -5.89 -16.01 -3.67
CA GLY A 28 -5.94 -16.14 -5.13
C GLY A 28 -5.71 -17.58 -5.60
N ARG A 29 -4.79 -18.31 -4.96
CA ARG A 29 -4.54 -19.73 -5.22
C ARG A 29 -5.76 -20.59 -4.91
N MET A 30 -6.34 -20.41 -3.72
CA MET A 30 -7.53 -21.14 -3.29
C MET A 30 -8.69 -20.96 -4.28
N LEU A 31 -8.90 -19.73 -4.79
CA LEU A 31 -9.91 -19.48 -5.81
C LEU A 31 -9.60 -20.21 -7.13
N LEU A 32 -8.35 -20.18 -7.59
CA LEU A 32 -7.93 -20.88 -8.81
C LEU A 32 -8.09 -22.41 -8.69
N GLU A 33 -7.72 -22.99 -7.55
CA GLU A 33 -7.87 -24.41 -7.26
C GLU A 33 -9.35 -24.82 -7.21
N LEU A 34 -10.22 -24.00 -6.62
CA LEU A 34 -11.67 -24.20 -6.63
C LEU A 34 -12.26 -24.18 -8.05
N LEU A 35 -11.61 -23.48 -8.98
CA LEU A 35 -11.99 -23.43 -10.40
C LEU A 35 -11.31 -24.54 -11.23
N GLY A 36 -10.58 -25.45 -10.59
CA GLY A 36 -9.94 -26.60 -11.24
C GLY A 36 -8.58 -26.30 -11.89
N VAL A 37 -7.98 -25.15 -11.61
CA VAL A 37 -6.64 -24.79 -12.10
C VAL A 37 -5.60 -25.24 -11.08
N SER A 38 -4.70 -26.15 -11.49
CA SER A 38 -3.57 -26.55 -10.64
C SER A 38 -2.55 -25.43 -10.54
N THR A 39 -2.24 -25.00 -9.33
CA THR A 39 -1.28 -23.90 -9.07
C THR A 39 -0.21 -24.34 -8.09
N GLU A 40 1.05 -24.02 -8.40
CA GLU A 40 2.17 -24.24 -7.48
C GLU A 40 2.09 -23.30 -6.27
N GLU A 41 2.65 -23.76 -5.15
CA GLU A 41 2.80 -22.95 -3.93
C GLU A 41 3.68 -21.73 -4.23
N GLU A 42 3.19 -20.54 -3.85
CA GLU A 42 3.77 -19.23 -4.18
C GLU A 42 3.81 -18.82 -5.67
N GLY A 43 3.16 -19.59 -6.55
CA GLY A 43 3.11 -19.33 -7.97
C GLY A 43 2.56 -17.94 -8.34
N ILE A 44 3.11 -17.38 -9.42
CA ILE A 44 2.69 -16.11 -10.03
C ILE A 44 1.16 -16.02 -10.24
N PRO A 45 0.45 -17.06 -10.74
CA PRO A 45 -0.99 -16.97 -10.97
C PRO A 45 -1.81 -16.65 -9.71
N GLY A 46 -1.49 -17.28 -8.57
CA GLY A 46 -2.17 -17.03 -7.30
C GLY A 46 -1.98 -15.59 -6.81
N ARG A 47 -0.76 -15.05 -6.96
CA ARG A 47 -0.44 -13.65 -6.63
C ARG A 47 -1.25 -12.66 -7.47
N ILE A 48 -1.36 -12.90 -8.78
CA ILE A 48 -2.13 -12.04 -9.69
C ILE A 48 -3.61 -12.06 -9.33
N VAL A 49 -4.21 -13.24 -9.14
CA VAL A 49 -5.62 -13.35 -8.79
C VAL A 49 -5.90 -12.72 -7.42
N GLY A 50 -5.03 -12.96 -6.44
CA GLY A 50 -5.12 -12.32 -5.13
C GLY A 50 -5.11 -10.79 -5.22
N ALA A 51 -4.17 -10.23 -5.99
CA ALA A 51 -4.09 -8.79 -6.21
C ALA A 51 -5.33 -8.23 -6.92
N LEU A 52 -5.89 -8.95 -7.90
CA LEU A 52 -7.12 -8.54 -8.58
C LEU A 52 -8.33 -8.55 -7.63
N LEU A 53 -8.44 -9.56 -6.76
CA LEU A 53 -9.48 -9.60 -5.74
C LEU A 53 -9.35 -8.45 -4.76
N LEU A 54 -8.13 -8.19 -4.27
CA LEU A 54 -7.86 -7.08 -3.36
C LEU A 54 -8.18 -5.73 -4.02
N LEU A 55 -7.80 -5.54 -5.28
CA LEU A 55 -8.16 -4.34 -6.06
C LEU A 55 -9.68 -4.15 -6.10
N GLY A 56 -10.44 -5.23 -6.32
CA GLY A 56 -11.90 -5.22 -6.27
C GLY A 56 -12.45 -4.81 -4.90
N VAL A 57 -11.91 -5.36 -3.81
CA VAL A 57 -12.30 -5.01 -2.44
C VAL A 57 -12.03 -3.54 -2.14
N VAL A 58 -10.83 -3.04 -2.42
CA VAL A 58 -10.47 -1.64 -2.17
C VAL A 58 -11.34 -0.69 -3.01
N SER A 59 -11.64 -1.06 -4.26
CA SER A 59 -12.54 -0.31 -5.14
C SER A 59 -13.97 -0.27 -4.59
N ALA A 60 -14.50 -1.40 -4.15
CA ALA A 60 -15.83 -1.47 -3.54
C ALA A 60 -15.91 -0.60 -2.28
N VAL A 61 -14.92 -0.69 -1.39
CA VAL A 61 -14.84 0.14 -0.18
C VAL A 61 -14.78 1.63 -0.53
N GLN A 62 -14.00 2.01 -1.54
CA GLN A 62 -13.93 3.40 -1.98
C GLN A 62 -15.26 3.90 -2.55
N ILE A 63 -15.96 3.09 -3.34
CA ILE A 63 -17.28 3.44 -3.90
C ILE A 63 -18.30 3.61 -2.77
N MET A 64 -18.35 2.67 -1.82
CA MET A 64 -19.29 2.69 -0.69
C MET A 64 -19.04 3.86 0.27
N ARG A 65 -17.78 4.23 0.51
CA ARG A 65 -17.40 5.30 1.45
C ARG A 65 -17.18 6.66 0.79
N GLY A 66 -17.15 6.72 -0.53
CA GLY A 66 -16.79 7.91 -1.33
C GLY A 66 -15.29 8.31 -1.27
N SER A 67 -14.61 8.03 -0.17
CA SER A 67 -13.17 8.23 0.01
C SER A 67 -12.56 7.22 0.98
N LEU A 68 -11.28 6.93 0.80
CA LEU A 68 -10.51 6.13 1.74
C LEU A 68 -9.81 7.04 2.75
N ALA A 69 -9.68 6.56 3.98
CA ALA A 69 -9.00 7.29 5.04
C ALA A 69 -7.49 7.41 4.77
N PRO A 70 -6.77 8.33 5.41
CA PRO A 70 -7.28 9.47 6.17
C PRO A 70 -7.83 10.56 5.24
N VAL A 71 -8.83 11.29 5.73
CA VAL A 71 -9.36 12.50 5.07
C VAL A 71 -8.70 13.71 5.73
N GLY A 72 -8.04 14.55 4.93
CA GLY A 72 -7.37 15.77 5.38
C GLY A 72 -7.93 17.02 4.72
N ASN A 73 -7.58 18.19 5.24
CA ASN A 73 -7.94 19.48 4.64
C ASN A 73 -6.88 19.88 3.59
N PRO A 74 -7.25 20.07 2.30
CA PRO A 74 -6.31 20.48 1.25
C PRO A 74 -5.55 21.80 1.54
N GLU A 75 -6.15 22.68 2.33
CA GLU A 75 -5.57 23.96 2.75
C GLU A 75 -4.78 23.84 4.07
N GLY A 76 -4.91 22.71 4.77
CA GLY A 76 -4.25 22.46 6.04
C GLY A 76 -2.73 22.30 5.90
N ARG A 77 -2.00 22.78 6.91
CA ARG A 77 -0.55 22.54 7.01
C ARG A 77 -0.30 21.03 7.05
N GLY A 78 0.65 20.55 6.27
CA GLY A 78 1.01 19.13 6.23
C GLY A 78 0.24 18.28 5.21
N TYR A 79 -0.88 18.74 4.64
CA TYR A 79 -1.65 17.95 3.65
C TYR A 79 -0.80 17.56 2.42
N ARG A 80 -0.17 18.55 1.80
CA ARG A 80 0.70 18.34 0.62
C ARG A 80 1.93 17.50 0.97
N PHE A 81 2.51 17.73 2.15
CA PHE A 81 3.67 16.98 2.62
C PHE A 81 3.31 15.49 2.83
N GLY A 82 2.21 15.23 3.54
CA GLY A 82 1.73 13.88 3.80
C GLY A 82 1.43 13.12 2.50
N HIS A 83 0.76 13.73 1.52
CA HIS A 83 0.53 13.09 0.23
C HIS A 83 1.83 12.81 -0.56
N ARG A 84 2.83 13.70 -0.52
CA ARG A 84 4.14 13.41 -1.14
C ARG A 84 4.84 12.23 -0.47
N TRP A 85 4.73 12.14 0.85
CA TRP A 85 5.29 11.04 1.63
C TRP A 85 4.59 9.70 1.34
N VAL A 86 3.25 9.71 1.26
CA VAL A 86 2.46 8.55 0.82
C VAL A 86 2.80 8.14 -0.60
N LEU A 87 3.00 9.10 -1.52
CA LEU A 87 3.39 8.79 -2.89
C LEU A 87 4.75 8.11 -2.94
N ALA A 88 5.73 8.61 -2.18
CA ALA A 88 7.04 7.98 -2.08
C ALA A 88 6.93 6.54 -1.55
N ALA A 89 6.15 6.33 -0.49
CA ALA A 89 5.86 4.99 0.02
C ALA A 89 5.19 4.09 -1.04
N ASN A 90 4.22 4.60 -1.79
CA ASN A 90 3.53 3.87 -2.86
C ASN A 90 4.50 3.45 -3.98
N ILE A 91 5.40 4.33 -4.40
CA ILE A 91 6.40 4.00 -5.42
C ILE A 91 7.31 2.87 -4.92
N LEU A 92 7.79 2.98 -3.68
CA LEU A 92 8.63 1.93 -3.09
C LEU A 92 7.88 0.61 -2.93
N ALA A 93 6.63 0.64 -2.47
CA ALA A 93 5.78 -0.53 -2.35
C ALA A 93 5.49 -1.19 -3.70
N ALA A 94 5.27 -0.40 -4.75
CA ALA A 94 5.07 -0.92 -6.11
C ALA A 94 6.33 -1.64 -6.62
N LEU A 95 7.53 -1.11 -6.32
CA LEU A 95 8.79 -1.80 -6.64
C LEU A 95 8.92 -3.12 -5.88
N LEU A 96 8.53 -3.16 -4.60
CA LEU A 96 8.48 -4.40 -3.81
C LEU A 96 7.49 -5.41 -4.39
N PHE A 97 6.32 -4.94 -4.81
CA PHE A 97 5.28 -5.78 -5.40
C PHE A 97 5.71 -6.38 -6.75
N ILE A 98 6.48 -5.64 -7.55
CA ILE A 98 6.96 -6.12 -8.86
C ILE A 98 8.09 -7.15 -8.71
N PHE A 99 8.89 -7.07 -7.65
CA PHE A 99 10.08 -7.90 -7.45
C PHE A 99 9.84 -9.43 -7.61
N PRO A 100 8.78 -10.03 -7.03
CA PRO A 100 8.44 -11.44 -7.24
C PRO A 100 8.07 -11.84 -8.68
N PHE A 101 7.80 -10.88 -9.56
CA PHE A 101 7.55 -11.15 -10.97
C PHE A 101 8.82 -11.02 -11.81
N THR A 102 9.85 -10.32 -11.30
CA THR A 102 11.06 -10.00 -12.04
C THR A 102 12.32 -10.69 -11.51
N TRP A 103 12.26 -11.40 -10.38
CA TRP A 103 13.44 -12.04 -9.76
C TRP A 103 14.14 -13.06 -10.66
N GLN A 104 13.41 -13.65 -11.61
CA GLN A 104 13.96 -14.57 -12.63
C GLN A 104 14.96 -13.89 -13.57
N LEU A 105 14.96 -12.56 -13.65
CA LEU A 105 15.92 -11.77 -14.42
C LEU A 105 17.26 -11.61 -13.69
N LEU A 106 17.37 -12.06 -12.44
CA LEU A 106 18.60 -11.97 -11.66
C LEU A 106 19.55 -13.14 -11.98
N PRO A 107 20.85 -12.87 -12.20
CA PRO A 107 21.78 -13.85 -12.76
C PRO A 107 22.27 -14.93 -11.77
N ASN A 108 22.13 -14.73 -10.47
CA ASN A 108 22.63 -15.68 -9.45
C ASN A 108 21.73 -15.71 -8.20
N ARG A 109 21.58 -16.89 -7.59
CA ARG A 109 20.84 -17.15 -6.34
C ARG A 109 21.30 -16.29 -5.17
N ASP A 110 22.59 -16.00 -5.05
CA ASP A 110 23.12 -15.17 -3.96
C ASP A 110 22.54 -13.75 -4.03
N VAL A 111 22.40 -13.22 -5.24
CA VAL A 111 21.78 -11.90 -5.49
C VAL A 111 20.31 -11.95 -5.08
N VAL A 112 19.57 -12.99 -5.47
CA VAL A 112 18.17 -13.17 -5.06
C VAL A 112 18.01 -13.18 -3.53
N MET A 113 18.91 -13.85 -2.80
CA MET A 113 18.85 -13.93 -1.34
C MET A 113 19.13 -12.59 -0.66
N VAL A 114 20.11 -11.83 -1.15
CA VAL A 114 20.39 -10.47 -0.65
C VAL A 114 19.20 -9.55 -0.91
N PHE A 115 18.65 -9.57 -2.12
CA PHE A 115 17.47 -8.77 -2.46
C PHE A 115 16.22 -9.19 -1.68
N SER A 116 16.05 -10.47 -1.35
CA SER A 116 14.96 -10.98 -0.51
C SER A 116 15.01 -10.45 0.92
N LYS A 117 16.18 -10.46 1.56
CA LYS A 117 16.35 -9.87 2.89
C LYS A 117 16.18 -8.36 2.86
N PHE A 118 16.69 -7.72 1.81
CA PHE A 118 16.53 -6.28 1.60
C PHE A 118 15.05 -5.91 1.44
N THR A 119 14.28 -6.64 0.63
CA THR A 119 12.83 -6.40 0.40
C THR A 119 12.00 -6.49 1.69
N ILE A 120 12.30 -7.43 2.59
CA ILE A 120 11.61 -7.53 3.89
C ILE A 120 11.89 -6.29 4.76
N ALA A 121 13.16 -5.94 4.95
CA ALA A 121 13.53 -4.76 5.72
C ALA A 121 12.89 -3.50 5.11
N PHE A 122 12.94 -3.38 3.78
CA PHE A 122 12.39 -2.27 3.02
C PHE A 122 10.87 -2.15 3.15
N GLY A 123 10.14 -3.27 3.25
CA GLY A 123 8.70 -3.27 3.53
C GLY A 123 8.35 -2.55 4.84
N TYR A 124 9.14 -2.73 5.90
CA TYR A 124 8.94 -2.00 7.16
C TYR A 124 9.17 -0.49 7.03
N TRP A 125 10.14 -0.06 6.20
CA TRP A 125 10.36 1.36 5.92
C TRP A 125 9.17 1.98 5.18
N VAL A 126 8.63 1.27 4.19
CA VAL A 126 7.42 1.68 3.47
C VAL A 126 6.25 1.85 4.44
N MET A 127 6.06 0.91 5.37
CA MET A 127 5.02 1.00 6.40
C MET A 127 5.18 2.24 7.28
N ALA A 128 6.40 2.53 7.73
CA ALA A 128 6.69 3.74 8.51
C ALA A 128 6.39 5.01 7.71
N MET A 129 6.72 5.03 6.42
CA MET A 129 6.41 6.16 5.54
C MET A 129 4.91 6.36 5.35
N TRP A 130 4.12 5.29 5.16
CA TRP A 130 2.66 5.41 5.15
C TRP A 130 2.13 5.93 6.48
N GLY A 131 2.61 5.43 7.62
CA GLY A 131 2.20 5.90 8.95
C GLY A 131 2.47 7.40 9.16
N ILE A 132 3.66 7.87 8.78
CA ILE A 132 4.03 9.29 8.84
C ILE A 132 3.15 10.11 7.89
N GLY A 133 3.03 9.69 6.63
CA GLY A 133 2.26 10.39 5.61
C GLY A 133 0.79 10.51 5.96
N PHE A 134 0.18 9.42 6.44
CA PHE A 134 -1.21 9.38 6.90
C PHE A 134 -1.42 10.28 8.12
N SER A 135 -0.46 10.31 9.05
CA SER A 135 -0.52 11.19 10.22
C SER A 135 -0.54 12.67 9.82
N PHE A 136 0.30 13.09 8.88
CA PHE A 136 0.28 14.48 8.37
C PHE A 136 -1.00 14.82 7.62
N ILE A 137 -1.54 13.89 6.83
CA ILE A 137 -2.84 14.10 6.14
C ILE A 137 -3.96 14.23 7.17
N TYR A 138 -4.01 13.34 8.15
CA TYR A 138 -5.03 13.38 9.21
C TYR A 138 -4.95 14.66 10.03
N GLN A 139 -3.75 15.03 10.51
CA GLN A 139 -3.54 16.23 11.31
C GLN A 139 -3.90 17.51 10.55
N SER A 140 -3.73 17.55 9.23
CA SER A 140 -4.12 18.70 8.42
C SER A 140 -5.62 19.01 8.49
N GLY A 141 -6.45 18.00 8.77
CA GLY A 141 -7.90 18.15 8.91
C GLY A 141 -8.39 18.48 10.32
N LEU A 142 -7.50 18.47 11.33
CA LEU A 142 -7.89 18.81 12.70
C LEU A 142 -8.05 20.33 12.86
N PRO A 143 -9.01 20.81 13.67
CA PRO A 143 -9.15 22.22 13.97
C PRO A 143 -7.86 22.76 14.60
N ALA A 144 -7.42 23.95 14.17
CA ALA A 144 -6.25 24.59 14.74
C ALA A 144 -6.46 24.78 16.25
N LYS A 145 -5.53 24.31 17.09
CA LYS A 145 -5.56 24.61 18.52
C LYS A 145 -5.60 26.12 18.69
N SER A 146 -6.73 26.66 19.16
CA SER A 146 -6.81 28.05 19.58
C SER A 146 -5.80 28.25 20.70
N SER A 147 -4.75 29.02 20.47
CA SER A 147 -3.94 29.57 21.54
C SER A 147 -4.84 30.52 22.33
N SER A 148 -5.44 30.03 23.40
CA SER A 148 -6.06 30.89 24.41
C SER A 148 -4.92 31.62 25.13
N THR A 149 -4.53 32.74 24.55
CA THR A 149 -3.73 33.75 25.23
C THR A 149 -4.65 34.41 26.26
N SER A 150 -4.83 33.79 27.43
CA SER A 150 -5.35 34.48 28.60
C SER A 150 -4.20 35.25 29.25
N HIS A 151 -3.88 36.40 28.67
CA HIS A 151 -3.26 37.48 29.42
C HIS A 151 -4.40 38.35 29.97
N SER A 152 -4.69 38.17 31.25
CA SER A 152 -5.33 39.17 32.12
C SER A 152 -4.86 38.93 33.53
#